data_AF-A0A7V4YQT6-F1
#
_entry.id   AF-A0A7V4YQT6-F1
#
_cell.length_a   1.000
_cell.length_b   1.000
_cell.length_c   1.000
_cell.angle_alpha   90.00
_cell.angle_beta   90.00
_cell.angle_gamma   90.00
#
_symmetry.space_group_name_H-M   'P 1'
#
loop_
_entity.id
_entity.type
_entity.pdbx_description
1 polymer ?
#
loop_
_entity_poly.entity_id
_entity_poly.type
_entity_poly.pdbx_seq_one_letter_code
_entity_poly.pdbx_strand_id
1 'polypeptide(L)' 'MLNLIAFNRWWDTGRVEDVYLKPFKRPLFYELMKSMDMRQIIIIYGIRRVGKTTLMYQLIDHLLRNGVNRKNILLLFL' A
#
# COMPACT_ATOMS: atom_id res chain seq x y z
N MET A 1 6.51 -17.82 -13.60
CA MET A 1 6.52 -16.41 -14.02
C MET A 1 5.79 -15.61 -12.97
N LEU A 2 6.44 -14.67 -12.29
CA LEU A 2 5.80 -13.79 -11.30
C LEU A 2 4.73 -12.97 -12.01
N ASN A 3 3.45 -13.22 -11.72
CA ASN A 3 2.36 -12.46 -12.32
C ASN A 3 2.23 -11.12 -11.57
N LEU A 4 2.97 -10.11 -12.04
CA LEU A 4 2.96 -8.74 -11.52
C LEU A 4 1.54 -8.18 -11.42
N ILE A 5 0.70 -8.49 -12.41
CA ILE A 5 -0.70 -8.04 -12.47
C ILE A 5 -1.52 -8.63 -11.32
N ALA A 6 -1.26 -9.89 -10.94
CA ALA A 6 -1.98 -10.55 -9.85
C ALA A 6 -1.76 -9.84 -8.50
N PHE A 7 -0.58 -9.28 -8.25
CA PHE A 7 -0.29 -8.53 -7.03
C PHE A 7 -0.73 -7.07 -7.08
N ASN A 8 -1.00 -6.53 -8.28
CA ASN A 8 -1.30 -5.13 -8.52
C ASN A 8 -2.71 -4.94 -9.09
N ARG A 9 -3.70 -5.69 -8.58
CA ARG A 9 -5.09 -5.71 -9.08
C ARG A 9 -5.75 -4.32 -9.20
N TRP A 10 -5.35 -3.35 -8.38
CA TRP A 10 -5.84 -1.96 -8.47
C TRP A 10 -5.50 -1.29 -9.81
N TRP A 11 -4.50 -1.78 -10.55
CA TRP A 11 -4.21 -1.34 -11.91
C TRP A 11 -5.38 -1.50 -12.87
N ASP A 12 -6.29 -2.44 -12.60
CA ASP A 12 -7.47 -2.72 -13.41
C ASP A 12 -8.76 -2.34 -12.67
N THR A 13 -8.83 -2.60 -11.37
CA THR A 13 -10.04 -2.34 -10.56
C THR A 13 -10.13 -0.91 -10.02
N GLY A 14 -9.02 -0.19 -9.95
CA GLY A 14 -8.95 1.13 -9.29
C GLY A 14 -9.09 1.09 -7.77
N ARG A 15 -9.15 -0.10 -7.15
CA ARG A 15 -9.31 -0.25 -5.69
C ARG A 15 -8.53 -1.44 -5.14
N VAL A 16 -8.20 -1.37 -3.86
CA VAL A 16 -7.70 -2.52 -3.10
C VAL A 16 -8.90 -3.36 -2.65
N GLU A 17 -8.78 -4.69 -2.68
CA GLU A 17 -9.86 -5.58 -2.23
C GLU A 17 -10.03 -5.52 -0.71
N ASP A 18 -11.28 -5.50 -0.23
CA ASP A 18 -11.63 -5.29 1.18
C ASP A 18 -11.00 -6.32 2.13
N VAL A 19 -10.73 -7.54 1.63
CA VAL A 19 -10.04 -8.60 2.38
C VAL A 19 -8.65 -8.17 2.88
N TYR A 20 -8.00 -7.23 2.18
CA TYR A 20 -6.70 -6.69 2.57
C TYR A 20 -6.81 -5.44 3.46
N LEU A 21 -7.99 -4.84 3.56
CA LEU A 21 -8.25 -3.61 4.31
C LEU A 21 -8.84 -3.94 5.68
N LYS A 22 -7.97 -4.03 6.70
CA LYS A 22 -8.42 -4.17 8.08
C LYS A 22 -9.22 -2.93 8.52
N PRO A 23 -10.24 -3.08 9.38
CA PRO A 23 -11.12 -1.99 9.78
C PRO A 23 -10.43 -0.91 10.63
N PHE A 24 -9.23 -1.21 11.15
CA PHE A 24 -8.43 -0.28 11.94
C PHE A 24 -7.10 0.05 11.24
N LYS A 25 -6.58 1.24 11.55
CA LYS A 25 -5.27 1.72 11.12
C LYS A 25 -4.35 1.87 12.33
N ARG A 26 -3.09 1.48 12.17
CA ARG A 26 -2.06 1.63 13.21
C ARG A 26 -1.56 3.07 13.28
N PRO A 27 -1.01 3.54 14.41
CA PRO A 27 -0.41 4.88 14.50
C PRO A 27 0.61 5.17 13.39
N LEU A 28 1.44 4.19 13.04
CA LEU A 28 2.42 4.29 11.96
C LEU A 28 1.80 4.67 10.60
N PHE A 29 0.55 4.27 10.31
CA PHE A 29 -0.13 4.68 9.08
C PHE A 29 -0.25 6.20 8.98
N TYR A 30 -0.66 6.85 10.07
CA TYR A 30 -0.84 8.30 10.10
C TYR A 30 0.50 9.05 10.09
N GLU A 31 1.55 8.49 10.68
CA GLU A 31 2.90 9.04 10.59
C GLU A 31 3.44 9.00 9.15
N LEU A 32 3.21 7.90 8.45
CA LEU A 32 3.61 7.77 7.05
C LEU A 32 2.87 8.76 6.14
N MET A 33 1.59 9.03 6.42
CA MET A 33 0.80 10.02 5.66
C MET A 33 1.45 11.41 5.65
N LYS A 34 2.06 11.84 6.76
CA LYS A 34 2.75 13.15 6.85
C LYS A 34 3.92 13.28 5.89
N SER A 35 4.41 12.14 5.40
CA SER A 35 5.62 12.04 4.58
C SER A 35 5.35 11.73 3.11
N MET A 36 4.09 11.58 2.70
CA MET A 36 3.73 11.09 1.37
C MET A 36 4.03 12.09 0.24
N ASP A 37 4.00 13.39 0.53
CA ASP A 37 4.30 14.45 -0.44
C ASP A 37 5.81 14.75 -0.55
N MET A 38 6.62 14.11 0.28
CA MET A 38 8.07 14.28 0.26
C MET A 38 8.71 13.29 -0.71
N ARG A 39 9.65 13.77 -1.53
CA ARG A 39 10.45 12.92 -2.43
C ARG A 39 11.55 12.19 -1.67
N GLN A 40 11.18 11.13 -0.94
CA GLN A 40 12.09 10.33 -0.11
C GLN A 40 11.79 8.83 -0.18
N ILE A 41 12.72 8.03 0.33
CA ILE A 41 12.54 6.58 0.52
C ILE A 41 12.25 6.35 2.01
N ILE A 42 11.19 5.59 2.29
CA ILE A 42 10.82 5.22 3.67
C ILE A 42 11.04 3.73 3.88
N ILE A 43 11.76 3.37 4.94
CA ILE A 43 12.03 1.99 5.32
C ILE A 43 11.06 1.57 6.44
N ILE A 44 10.20 0.59 6.15
CA ILE A 44 9.33 -0.05 7.15
C ILE A 44 9.93 -1.40 7.55
N TYR A 45 10.60 -1.46 8.69
CA TYR A 45 11.26 -2.67 9.20
C TYR A 45 10.49 -3.33 10.36
N GLY A 46 10.85 -4.57 10.68
CA GLY A 46 10.28 -5.34 11.81
C GLY A 46 10.13 -6.83 11.51
N ILE A 47 9.69 -7.61 12.50
CA ILE A 47 9.60 -9.08 12.42
C ILE A 47 8.59 -9.55 11.35
N ARG A 48 8.73 -10.80 10.87
CA ARG A 48 7.75 -11.43 9.97
C ARG A 48 6.35 -11.44 10.62
N ARG A 49 5.30 -11.24 9.82
CA ARG A 49 3.87 -11.27 10.25
C ARG A 49 3.42 -10.15 11.21
N VAL A 50 4.19 -9.06 11.37
CA VAL A 50 3.76 -7.88 12.17
C VAL A 50 2.77 -6.95 11.46
N GLY A 51 2.37 -7.25 10.22
CA GLY A 51 1.37 -6.47 9.47
C GLY A 51 1.93 -5.44 8.49
N LYS A 52 3.21 -5.52 8.11
CA LYS A 52 3.82 -4.60 7.12
C LYS A 52 3.07 -4.61 5.78
N THR A 53 2.76 -5.79 5.24
CA THR A 53 2.01 -5.91 3.98
C THR A 53 0.59 -5.33 4.11
N THR A 54 -0.08 -5.51 5.26
CA THR A 54 -1.39 -4.88 5.52
C THR A 54 -1.27 -3.35 5.50
N LEU A 55 -0.22 -2.80 6.12
CA LEU A 55 0.06 -1.37 6.09
C LEU A 55 0.29 -0.87 4.65
N MET A 56 1.03 -1.62 3.82
CA MET A 56 1.20 -1.29 2.40
C MET A 56 -0.13 -1.22 1.66
N TYR A 57 -1.02 -2.22 1.82
CA TYR A 57 -2.34 -2.18 1.18
C TYR A 57 -3.20 -1.00 1.63
N GLN A 58 -3.17 -0.64 2.92
CA GLN A 58 -3.88 0.53 3.43
C GLN A 58 -3.33 1.84 2.86
N LEU A 59 -2.02 1.95 2.65
CA LEU A 59 -1.39 3.12 2.01
C LEU A 59 -1.74 3.21 0.52
N ILE A 60 -1.74 2.08 -0.19
CA ILE A 60 -2.15 2.00 -1.59
C ILE A 60 -3.61 2.44 -1.74
N ASP A 61 -4.52 1.93 -0.89
CA ASP A 61 -5.93 2.35 -0.87
C ASP A 61 -6.06 3.85 -0.59
N HIS A 62 -5.29 4.39 0.34
CA HIS A 62 -5.25 5.82 0.61
C HIS A 62 -4.79 6.63 -0.62
N LEU A 63 -3.71 6.23 -1.29
CA LEU A 63 -3.23 6.91 -2.50
C LEU A 63 -4.27 6.91 -3.61
N LEU A 64 -4.92 5.76 -3.85
CA LEU A 64 -5.99 5.64 -4.84
C LEU A 64 -7.17 6.56 -4.52
N ARG A 65 -7.62 6.61 -3.26
CA ARG A 65 -8.71 7.48 -2.82
C ARG A 65 -8.40 8.97 -2.93
N ASN A 66 -7.12 9.33 -2.90
CA ASN A 66 -6.65 10.71 -3.11
C ASN A 66 -6.31 11.03 -4.58
N GLY A 67 -6.71 10.15 -5.52
CA GLY A 67 -6.61 10.44 -6.95
C GLY A 67 -5.24 10.17 -7.57
N VAL A 68 -4.32 9.52 -6.85
CA VAL A 68 -3.06 9.08 -7.45
C VAL A 68 -3.36 8.07 -8.55
N ASN A 69 -2.78 8.29 -9.74
CA ASN A 69 -2.96 7.38 -10.86
C ASN A 69 -2.53 5.97 -10.45
N ARG A 70 -3.46 5.01 -10.52
CA ARG A 70 -3.26 3.61 -10.16
C ARG A 70 -2.01 2.99 -10.77
N LYS A 71 -1.63 3.37 -12.00
CA LYS A 71 -0.44 2.83 -12.69
C LYS A 71 0.87 3.37 -12.12
N ASN A 72 0.84 4.44 -11.30
CA ASN A 72 2.00 4.97 -10.58
C ASN A 72 2.27 4.24 -9.26
N ILE A 73 1.39 3.30 -8.86
CA ILE A 73 1.50 2.57 -7.60
C ILE A 73 1.86 1.12 -7.91
N LEU A 74 3.05 0.68 -7.50
CA LEU A 74 3.54 -0.67 -7.74
C LEU A 74 3.94 -1.34 -6.42
N LEU A 75 3.43 -2.55 -6.19
CA LEU A 75 3.84 -3.43 -5.11
C LEU A 75 4.64 -4.60 -5.69
N LEU A 76 5.85 -4.78 -5.15
CA LEU A 76 6.73 -5.90 -5.47
C LEU A 76 6.79 -6.85 -4.27
N PHE A 77 6.72 -8.14 -4.55
CA PHE A 77 7.00 -9.21 -3.60
C PHE A 77 8.33 -9.87 -4.00
N LEU A 78 9.28 -9.87 -3.08
CA LEU A 78 10.56 -10.60 -3.17
C LEU A 78 10.50 -11.86 -2.32
#